data_AF-A0A2G3AD52-F1
#
_entry.id   AF-A0A2G3AD52-F1
#
_cell.length_a   1.000
_cell.length_b   1.000
_cell.length_c   1.000
_cell.angle_alpha   90.00
_cell.angle_beta   90.00
_cell.angle_gamma   90.00
#
_symmetry.space_group_name_H-M   'P 1'
#
loop_
_entity.id
_entity.type
_entity.pdbx_description
1 polymer ?
#
loop_
_entity_poly.entity_id
_entity_poly.type
_entity_poly.pdbx_seq_one_letter_code
_entity_poly.pdbx_strand_id
1 'polypeptide(L)'
;MELQTKVAQAVHVLNHDSQSCNRVAANQWLVQFQQTDAAWEVATSILTSNYHHQFVSEFELEFFAAQILKRKIQNEGSYLQMGAKDALLNALLLAAKRFSLGPPQLLTQICLALSALMLHAVEHGKPIEKLFCSLQSLENHDEGNIAVLEMLTVLPEVVEDQNTDFRTSSAQRREYGRELLSHTSVVLEFLHRQSDTSFDSSILLQSRHRKILRCLLSWVRAGCFSEIPPNSLAGHPLLSFVFNSLQVSSSFDLAIEVLTELVSRHECIPQVLLCKVGFLRDVLLLPALNNGDETVISGLACFLSEIGHAAPSLITEASPEAFVLTDALLRLGKTACNVPWPSQLSFQKRILLLVPTWKVMSFPRLVQKDLIVLHNPTPEVSVASSVHH
;
A
#
# COMPACT_ATOMS: atom_id res chain seq x y z
N MET A 1 -2.11 38.66 2.68
CA MET A 1 -3.35 38.61 1.87
C MET A 1 -3.07 38.80 0.37
N GLU A 2 -2.44 39.89 -0.08
CA GLU A 2 -2.21 40.13 -1.52
C GLU A 2 -1.46 38.99 -2.23
N LEU A 3 -0.40 38.46 -1.61
CA LEU A 3 0.40 37.38 -2.22
C LEU A 3 -0.37 36.07 -2.34
N GLN A 4 -1.21 35.74 -1.35
CA GLN A 4 -2.08 34.56 -1.39
C GLN A 4 -3.08 34.64 -2.54
N THR A 5 -3.66 35.83 -2.79
CA THR A 5 -4.53 36.05 -3.94
C THR A 5 -3.79 35.89 -5.27
N LYS A 6 -2.54 36.38 -5.38
CA LYS A 6 -1.71 36.19 -6.58
C LYS A 6 -1.40 34.71 -6.83
N VAL A 7 -1.09 33.95 -5.77
CA VAL A 7 -0.90 32.49 -5.87
C VAL A 7 -2.18 31.81 -6.36
N ALA A 8 -3.33 32.13 -5.76
CA ALA A 8 -4.61 31.57 -6.16
C ALA A 8 -4.93 31.84 -7.65
N GLN A 9 -4.70 33.07 -8.12
CA GLN A 9 -4.88 33.45 -9.52
C GLN A 9 -3.92 32.69 -10.45
N ALA A 10 -2.64 32.59 -10.09
CA ALA A 10 -1.66 31.90 -10.90
C ALA A 10 -1.94 30.38 -10.98
N VAL A 11 -2.38 29.76 -9.88
CA VAL A 11 -2.82 28.34 -9.88
C VAL A 11 -4.04 28.14 -10.77
N HIS A 12 -5.03 29.02 -10.69
CA HIS A 12 -6.20 28.99 -11.59
C HIS A 12 -5.75 29.09 -13.06
N VAL A 13 -4.97 30.12 -13.41
CA VAL A 13 -4.50 30.31 -14.79
C VAL A 13 -3.75 29.07 -15.28
N LEU A 14 -2.87 28.49 -14.47
CA LEU A 14 -2.13 27.28 -14.81
C LEU A 14 -3.04 26.10 -15.20
N ASN A 15 -4.15 25.91 -14.49
CA ASN A 15 -5.02 24.74 -14.63
C ASN A 15 -6.15 24.94 -15.65
N HIS A 16 -6.66 26.16 -15.82
CA HIS A 16 -7.89 26.40 -16.60
C HIS A 16 -7.75 27.39 -17.77
N ASP A 17 -6.64 28.13 -17.91
CA ASP A 17 -6.49 29.07 -19.02
C ASP A 17 -6.34 28.33 -20.36
N SER A 18 -7.12 28.76 -21.35
CA SER A 18 -7.15 28.15 -22.69
C SER A 18 -5.88 28.43 -23.50
N GLN A 19 -5.17 29.53 -23.20
CA GLN A 19 -3.94 29.92 -23.86
C GLN A 19 -2.72 29.28 -23.20
N SER A 20 -1.94 28.54 -24.00
CA SER A 20 -0.72 27.90 -23.51
C SER A 20 0.32 28.90 -23.00
N CYS A 21 0.45 30.08 -23.62
CA CYS A 21 1.39 31.11 -23.18
C CYS A 21 1.09 31.62 -21.75
N ASN A 22 -0.17 31.81 -21.39
CA ASN A 22 -0.57 32.24 -20.06
C ASN A 22 -0.27 31.16 -19.02
N ARG A 23 -0.53 29.89 -19.34
CA ARG A 23 -0.17 28.75 -18.47
C ARG A 23 1.32 28.65 -18.24
N VAL A 24 2.14 28.85 -19.28
CA VAL A 24 3.61 28.85 -19.13
C VAL A 24 4.07 30.02 -18.25
N ALA A 25 3.52 31.23 -18.45
CA ALA A 25 3.86 32.40 -17.63
C ALA A 25 3.46 32.20 -16.15
N ALA A 26 2.27 31.66 -15.90
CA ALA A 26 1.81 31.31 -14.56
C ALA A 26 2.71 30.26 -13.90
N ASN A 27 3.06 29.19 -14.62
CA ASN A 27 3.99 28.18 -14.13
C ASN A 27 5.36 28.77 -13.78
N GLN A 28 5.92 29.61 -14.65
CA GLN A 28 7.21 30.28 -14.39
C GLN A 28 7.16 31.13 -13.14
N TRP A 29 6.09 31.91 -12.95
CA TRP A 29 5.90 32.71 -11.75
C TRP A 29 5.76 31.83 -10.50
N LEU A 30 5.00 30.73 -10.55
CA LEU A 30 4.85 29.79 -9.44
C LEU A 30 6.17 29.10 -9.08
N VAL A 31 7.00 28.77 -10.07
CA VAL A 31 8.35 28.20 -9.85
C VAL A 31 9.26 29.22 -9.15
N GLN A 32 9.21 30.49 -9.56
CA GLN A 32 9.96 31.56 -8.89
C GLN A 32 9.46 31.78 -7.46
N PHE A 33 8.13 31.80 -7.27
CA PHE A 33 7.51 31.94 -5.95
C PHE A 33 7.97 30.83 -4.99
N GLN A 34 8.03 29.58 -5.44
CA GLN A 34 8.50 28.44 -4.64
C GLN A 34 9.92 28.64 -4.05
N GLN A 35 10.76 29.42 -4.70
CA GLN A 35 12.12 29.71 -4.25
C GLN A 35 12.18 30.83 -3.20
N THR A 36 11.09 31.56 -2.97
CA THR A 36 11.05 32.65 -1.99
C THR A 36 10.78 32.16 -0.57
N ASP A 37 11.20 32.93 0.43
CA ASP A 37 10.87 32.67 1.84
C ASP A 37 9.38 32.82 2.12
N ALA A 38 8.70 33.72 1.41
CA ALA A 38 7.26 33.95 1.54
C ALA A 38 6.42 32.70 1.23
N ALA A 39 6.96 31.75 0.46
CA ALA A 39 6.27 30.50 0.15
C ALA A 39 5.98 29.65 1.39
N TRP A 40 6.82 29.72 2.43
CA TRP A 40 6.57 29.03 3.70
C TRP A 40 5.29 29.53 4.36
N GLU A 41 5.19 30.84 4.58
CA GLU A 41 4.08 31.47 5.27
C GLU A 41 2.78 31.37 4.46
N VAL A 42 2.83 31.66 3.16
CA VAL A 42 1.65 31.64 2.30
C VAL A 42 1.08 30.22 2.16
N ALA A 43 1.91 29.22 1.93
CA ALA A 43 1.44 27.84 1.80
C ALA A 43 0.88 27.31 3.14
N THR A 44 1.53 27.63 4.26
CA THR A 44 1.04 27.30 5.60
C THR A 44 -0.32 27.95 5.84
N SER A 45 -0.45 29.24 5.55
CA SER A 45 -1.70 29.99 5.69
C SER A 45 -2.83 29.40 4.85
N ILE A 46 -2.57 29.02 3.59
CA ILE A 46 -3.57 28.37 2.72
C ILE A 46 -4.12 27.11 3.38
N LEU A 47 -3.26 26.24 3.92
CA LEU A 47 -3.70 24.97 4.52
C LEU A 47 -4.41 25.14 5.86
N THR A 48 -4.06 26.16 6.65
CA THR A 48 -4.65 26.35 7.98
C THR A 48 -5.86 27.27 8.00
N SER A 49 -6.05 28.13 6.99
CA SER A 49 -7.08 29.16 6.99
C SER A 49 -8.38 28.72 6.31
N ASN A 50 -9.53 28.98 6.93
CA ASN A 50 -10.85 28.66 6.36
C ASN A 50 -11.32 29.69 5.30
N TYR A 51 -10.39 30.30 4.56
CA TYR A 51 -10.75 31.31 3.57
C TYR A 51 -11.27 30.66 2.29
N HIS A 52 -12.55 30.87 1.99
CA HIS A 52 -13.14 30.48 0.72
C HIS A 52 -12.75 31.44 -0.40
N HIS A 53 -12.00 30.94 -1.38
CA HIS A 53 -11.65 31.69 -2.58
C HIS A 53 -12.75 31.47 -3.62
N GLN A 54 -13.67 32.43 -3.76
CA GLN A 54 -14.86 32.34 -4.63
C GLN A 54 -14.58 32.02 -6.11
N PHE A 55 -13.34 32.14 -6.57
CA PHE A 55 -12.96 32.07 -7.99
C PHE A 55 -11.93 30.97 -8.32
N VAL A 56 -11.56 30.11 -7.37
CA VAL A 56 -10.55 29.06 -7.60
C VAL A 56 -11.04 27.75 -6.99
N SER A 57 -10.75 26.62 -7.65
CA SER A 57 -10.94 25.30 -7.04
C SER A 57 -10.12 25.22 -5.75
N GLU A 58 -10.79 25.20 -4.60
CA GLU A 58 -10.13 25.21 -3.28
C GLU A 58 -9.13 24.05 -3.16
N PHE A 59 -9.51 22.88 -3.68
CA PHE A 59 -8.66 21.71 -3.72
C PHE A 59 -7.34 21.96 -4.47
N GLU A 60 -7.36 22.60 -5.64
CA GLU A 60 -6.14 22.80 -6.44
C GLU A 60 -5.15 23.73 -5.72
N LEU A 61 -5.67 24.77 -5.07
CA LEU A 61 -4.87 25.71 -4.30
C LEU A 61 -4.29 25.06 -3.04
N GLU A 62 -5.10 24.31 -2.29
CA GLU A 62 -4.69 23.58 -1.10
C GLU A 62 -3.66 22.48 -1.46
N PHE A 63 -3.89 21.74 -2.55
CA PHE A 63 -2.97 20.72 -3.03
C PHE A 63 -1.63 21.32 -3.47
N PHE A 64 -1.66 22.44 -4.19
CA PHE A 64 -0.46 23.19 -4.54
C PHE A 64 0.31 23.63 -3.28
N ALA A 65 -0.38 24.17 -2.28
CA ALA A 65 0.24 24.59 -1.02
C ALA A 65 0.92 23.41 -0.28
N ALA A 66 0.25 22.25 -0.20
CA ALA A 66 0.84 21.05 0.40
C ALA A 66 2.09 20.58 -0.36
N GLN A 67 2.07 20.61 -1.69
CA GLN A 67 3.24 20.25 -2.52
C GLN A 67 4.41 21.22 -2.33
N ILE A 68 4.15 22.53 -2.24
CA ILE A 68 5.18 23.52 -1.94
C ILE A 68 5.85 23.21 -0.60
N LEU A 69 5.06 23.03 0.46
CA LEU A 69 5.60 22.78 1.79
C LEU A 69 6.45 21.52 1.80
N LYS A 70 5.95 20.41 1.25
CA LYS A 70 6.74 19.17 1.12
C LYS A 70 8.08 19.43 0.46
N ARG A 71 8.08 20.09 -0.71
CA ARG A 71 9.30 20.35 -1.48
C ARG A 71 10.27 21.28 -0.76
N LYS A 72 9.78 22.34 -0.13
CA LYS A 72 10.62 23.27 0.63
C LYS A 72 11.20 22.61 1.88
N ILE A 73 10.45 21.76 2.57
CA ILE A 73 10.95 20.97 3.70
C ILE A 73 12.10 20.06 3.28
N GLN A 74 11.95 19.33 2.17
CA GLN A 74 13.00 18.46 1.65
C GLN A 74 14.27 19.24 1.26
N ASN A 75 14.12 20.39 0.61
CA ASN A 75 15.27 21.14 0.08
C ASN A 75 15.96 22.04 1.12
N GLU A 76 15.17 22.67 1.98
CA GLU A 76 15.59 23.79 2.85
C GLU A 76 15.28 23.56 4.33
N GLY A 77 14.54 22.49 4.68
CA GLY A 77 14.03 22.28 6.04
C GLY A 77 15.11 22.13 7.12
N SER A 78 16.30 21.66 6.76
CA SER A 78 17.44 21.60 7.68
C SER A 78 17.87 22.98 8.19
N TYR A 79 17.75 24.02 7.36
CA TYR A 79 18.18 25.38 7.68
C TYR A 79 17.15 26.16 8.53
N LEU A 80 15.95 25.62 8.73
CA LEU A 80 14.94 26.25 9.57
C LEU A 80 15.36 26.24 11.04
N GLN A 81 15.17 27.40 11.69
CA GLN A 81 15.32 27.53 13.14
C GLN A 81 14.33 26.61 13.87
N MET A 82 14.70 26.13 15.07
CA MET A 82 13.88 25.18 15.83
C MET A 82 12.45 25.67 16.04
N GLY A 83 12.26 26.94 16.45
CA GLY A 83 10.92 27.50 16.65
C GLY A 83 10.07 27.57 15.38
N ALA A 84 10.70 27.75 14.20
CA ALA A 84 10.00 27.71 12.92
C ALA A 84 9.59 26.28 12.54
N LYS A 85 10.44 25.28 12.86
CA LYS A 85 10.11 23.85 12.70
C LYS A 85 8.90 23.45 13.57
N ASP A 86 8.88 23.87 14.83
CA ASP A 86 7.77 23.58 15.75
C ASP A 86 6.46 24.25 15.30
N ALA A 87 6.53 25.51 14.86
CA ALA A 87 5.36 26.21 14.32
C ALA A 87 4.81 25.51 13.06
N LEU A 88 5.70 25.09 12.15
CA LEU A 88 5.31 24.37 10.94
C LEU A 88 4.73 22.98 11.24
N LEU A 89 5.30 22.25 12.21
CA LEU A 89 4.75 20.98 12.68
C LEU A 89 3.30 21.16 13.15
N ASN A 90 3.05 22.13 14.03
CA ASN A 90 1.71 22.40 14.54
C ASN A 90 0.73 22.78 13.43
N ALA A 91 1.17 23.58 12.45
CA ALA A 91 0.35 23.96 11.31
C ALA A 91 0.00 22.76 10.40
N LEU A 92 0.96 21.86 10.15
CA LEU A 92 0.73 20.65 9.36
C LEU A 92 -0.17 19.65 10.10
N LEU A 93 -0.04 19.50 11.42
CA LEU A 93 -0.94 18.68 12.24
C LEU A 93 -2.38 19.23 12.19
N LEU A 94 -2.53 20.56 12.31
CA LEU A 94 -3.83 21.22 12.17
C LEU A 94 -4.44 20.99 10.78
N ALA A 95 -3.63 21.12 9.72
CA ALA A 95 -4.05 20.85 8.35
C ALA A 95 -4.46 19.38 8.16
N ALA A 96 -3.65 18.42 8.64
CA ALA A 96 -3.96 16.99 8.55
C ALA A 96 -5.31 16.67 9.23
N LYS A 97 -5.56 17.25 10.41
CA LYS A 97 -6.85 17.11 11.08
C LYS A 97 -7.99 17.70 10.23
N ARG A 98 -7.83 18.92 9.71
CA ARG A 98 -8.83 19.58 8.87
C ARG A 98 -9.18 18.76 7.63
N PHE A 99 -8.18 18.20 6.96
CA PHE A 99 -8.36 17.47 5.69
C PHE A 99 -8.59 15.97 5.88
N SER A 100 -8.84 15.51 7.10
CA SER A 100 -9.10 14.09 7.40
C SER A 100 -10.29 13.51 6.65
N LEU A 101 -11.36 14.30 6.47
CA LEU A 101 -12.54 13.96 5.67
C LEU A 101 -12.52 14.57 4.26
N GLY A 102 -11.43 15.25 3.90
CA GLY A 102 -11.25 15.91 2.61
C GLY A 102 -10.76 14.97 1.51
N PRO A 103 -10.31 15.53 0.38
CA PRO A 103 -9.72 14.77 -0.72
C PRO A 103 -8.51 13.94 -0.25
N PRO A 104 -8.50 12.60 -0.43
CA PRO A 104 -7.44 11.73 0.11
C PRO A 104 -6.04 12.15 -0.36
N GLN A 105 -5.91 12.57 -1.61
CA GLN A 105 -4.63 12.98 -2.19
C GLN A 105 -4.03 14.19 -1.46
N LEU A 106 -4.86 15.10 -0.97
CA LEU A 106 -4.41 16.27 -0.22
C LEU A 106 -3.88 15.85 1.15
N LEU A 107 -4.61 14.99 1.86
CA LEU A 107 -4.17 14.45 3.15
C LEU A 107 -2.83 13.70 3.00
N THR A 108 -2.68 12.86 1.97
CA THR A 108 -1.41 12.18 1.67
C THR A 108 -0.27 13.19 1.47
N GLN A 109 -0.47 14.28 0.71
CA GLN A 109 0.59 15.29 0.53
C GLN A 109 0.97 15.98 1.84
N ILE A 110 0.00 16.27 2.70
CA ILE A 110 0.24 16.86 4.02
C ILE A 110 1.01 15.89 4.91
N CYS A 111 0.62 14.61 4.97
CA CYS A 111 1.34 13.58 5.72
C CYS A 111 2.76 13.36 5.20
N LEU A 112 2.98 13.39 3.87
CA LEU A 112 4.32 13.32 3.29
C LEU A 112 5.18 14.54 3.67
N ALA A 113 4.61 15.75 3.67
CA ALA A 113 5.31 16.95 4.14
C ALA A 113 5.66 16.84 5.63
N LEU A 114 4.75 16.31 6.44
CA LEU A 114 4.96 16.11 7.87
C LEU A 114 6.05 15.05 8.15
N SER A 115 6.05 13.92 7.45
CA SER A 115 7.13 12.91 7.51
C SER A 115 8.48 13.54 7.19
N ALA A 116 8.57 14.26 6.06
CA ALA A 116 9.79 14.93 5.66
C ALA A 116 10.23 15.92 6.74
N LEU A 117 9.31 16.70 7.32
CA LEU A 117 9.63 17.64 8.38
C LEU A 117 10.23 16.92 9.58
N MET A 118 9.66 15.81 10.02
CA MET A 118 10.19 15.06 11.17
C MET A 118 11.59 14.51 10.89
N LEU A 119 11.79 13.89 9.72
CA LEU A 119 13.07 13.29 9.36
C LEU A 119 14.20 14.33 9.12
N HIS A 120 13.85 15.56 8.71
CA HIS A 120 14.81 16.67 8.52
C HIS A 120 14.89 17.64 9.71
N ALA A 121 13.91 17.65 10.61
CA ALA A 121 13.88 18.58 11.74
C ALA A 121 14.91 18.20 12.81
N VAL A 122 15.19 16.92 12.97
CA VAL A 122 16.00 16.36 14.05
C VAL A 122 17.35 15.88 13.50
N GLU A 123 18.34 16.77 13.46
CA GLU A 123 19.71 16.39 13.06
C GLU A 123 20.33 15.39 14.05
N HIS A 124 19.92 15.45 15.32
CA HIS A 124 20.34 14.55 16.40
C HIS A 124 19.13 14.16 17.27
N GLY A 125 18.77 12.88 17.28
CA GLY A 125 17.69 12.36 18.13
C GLY A 125 16.81 11.34 17.42
N LYS A 126 15.60 11.15 17.97
CA LYS A 126 14.60 10.18 17.55
C LYS A 126 13.39 10.88 16.91
N PRO A 127 13.44 11.20 15.60
CA PRO A 127 12.37 11.93 14.91
C PRO A 127 11.05 11.18 14.84
N ILE A 128 11.07 9.85 14.73
CA ILE A 128 9.87 9.03 14.65
C ILE A 128 9.19 8.95 16.02
N GLU A 129 9.95 8.83 17.11
CA GLU A 129 9.40 8.89 18.47
C GLU A 129 8.68 10.22 18.72
N LYS A 130 9.29 11.34 18.31
CA LYS A 130 8.64 12.67 18.38
C LYS A 130 7.38 12.77 17.52
N LEU A 131 7.38 12.16 16.34
CA LEU A 131 6.19 12.08 15.49
C LEU A 131 5.07 11.35 16.24
N PHE A 132 5.34 10.17 16.79
CA PHE A 132 4.33 9.40 17.54
C PHE A 132 3.79 10.18 18.74
N CYS A 133 4.64 10.88 19.51
CA CYS A 133 4.18 11.79 20.57
C CYS A 133 3.25 12.88 20.03
N SER A 134 3.52 13.42 18.83
CA SER A 134 2.68 14.44 18.21
C SER A 134 1.35 13.88 17.71
N LEU A 135 1.33 12.64 17.22
CA LEU A 135 0.11 11.96 16.75
C LEU A 135 -0.89 11.68 17.85
N GLN A 136 -0.44 11.50 19.10
CA GLN A 136 -1.33 11.40 20.26
C GLN A 136 -2.26 12.61 20.40
N SER A 137 -1.85 13.79 19.92
CA SER A 137 -2.71 15.00 19.91
C SER A 137 -3.81 14.96 18.84
N LEU A 138 -3.68 14.09 17.84
CA LEU A 138 -4.69 13.86 16.79
C LEU A 138 -5.67 12.75 17.17
N GLU A 139 -5.25 11.77 17.97
CA GLU A 139 -6.03 10.60 18.43
C GLU A 139 -7.14 10.96 19.45
N ASN A 140 -8.07 11.83 19.06
CA ASN A 140 -9.15 12.31 19.93
C ASN A 140 -10.57 11.92 19.43
N HIS A 141 -10.77 11.81 18.11
CA HIS A 141 -12.05 11.49 17.45
C HIS A 141 -11.82 10.73 16.14
N ASP A 142 -12.87 10.13 15.55
CA ASP A 142 -12.80 9.34 14.31
C ASP A 142 -12.11 10.05 13.15
N GLU A 143 -12.28 11.37 13.03
CA GLU A 143 -11.61 12.18 12.00
C GLU A 143 -10.09 12.18 12.19
N GLY A 144 -9.62 12.41 13.42
CA GLY A 144 -8.19 12.41 13.72
C GLY A 144 -7.52 11.05 13.47
N ASN A 145 -8.26 9.96 13.71
CA ASN A 145 -7.78 8.61 13.40
C ASN A 145 -7.52 8.40 11.90
N ILE A 146 -8.23 9.10 11.01
CA ILE A 146 -7.98 9.03 9.57
C ILE A 146 -6.64 9.68 9.22
N ALA A 147 -6.34 10.85 9.78
CA ALA A 147 -5.04 11.49 9.61
C ALA A 147 -3.90 10.64 10.19
N VAL A 148 -4.09 10.05 11.37
CA VAL A 148 -3.11 9.14 11.97
C VAL A 148 -2.89 7.91 11.09
N LEU A 149 -3.96 7.30 10.58
CA LEU A 149 -3.85 6.12 9.70
C LEU A 149 -3.12 6.45 8.39
N GLU A 150 -3.41 7.60 7.76
CA GLU A 150 -2.69 8.06 6.58
C GLU A 150 -1.22 8.32 6.91
N MET A 151 -0.95 8.95 8.05
CA MET A 151 0.41 9.21 8.52
C MET A 151 1.21 7.91 8.69
N LEU A 152 0.64 6.94 9.39
CA LEU A 152 1.26 5.63 9.58
C LEU A 152 1.41 4.86 8.26
N THR A 153 0.58 5.13 7.25
CA THR A 153 0.69 4.50 5.93
C THR A 153 1.89 5.03 5.15
N VAL A 154 2.06 6.36 5.09
CA VAL A 154 3.13 6.98 4.29
C VAL A 154 4.50 6.96 4.97
N LEU A 155 4.55 6.90 6.30
CA LEU A 155 5.80 7.03 7.05
C LEU A 155 6.85 5.96 6.67
N PRO A 156 6.53 4.65 6.59
CA PRO A 156 7.50 3.66 6.17
C PRO A 156 8.02 3.89 4.75
N GLU A 157 7.14 4.30 3.82
CA GLU A 157 7.50 4.60 2.44
C GLU A 157 8.52 5.74 2.36
N VAL A 158 8.37 6.78 3.19
CA VAL A 158 9.32 7.91 3.24
C VAL A 158 10.66 7.50 3.86
N VAL A 159 10.66 6.61 4.86
CA VAL A 159 11.90 6.10 5.48
C VAL A 159 12.68 5.22 4.50
N GLU A 160 11.97 4.44 3.67
CA GLU A 160 12.57 3.54 2.67
C GLU A 160 12.92 4.21 1.34
N ASP A 161 12.36 5.38 1.03
CA ASP A 161 12.57 6.06 -0.25
C ASP A 161 14.06 6.42 -0.46
N GLN A 162 14.69 5.68 -1.37
CA GLN A 162 16.11 5.84 -1.72
C GLN A 162 16.34 7.02 -2.68
N ASN A 163 15.29 7.51 -3.35
CA ASN A 163 15.40 8.43 -4.47
C ASN A 163 15.27 9.90 -4.07
N THR A 164 14.75 10.21 -2.88
CA THR A 164 14.40 11.59 -2.50
C THR A 164 15.53 12.37 -1.82
N ASP A 165 16.51 11.72 -1.18
CA ASP A 165 17.57 12.45 -0.48
C ASP A 165 18.97 11.86 -0.65
N PHE A 166 19.76 12.52 -1.50
CA PHE A 166 21.22 12.39 -1.52
C PHE A 166 21.86 12.82 -0.18
N ARG A 167 21.11 13.54 0.67
CA ARG A 167 21.58 14.11 1.94
C ARG A 167 21.56 13.13 3.11
N THR A 168 20.67 12.14 3.11
CA THR A 168 20.55 11.18 4.22
C THR A 168 21.54 10.03 4.02
N SER A 169 22.42 9.80 4.98
CA SER A 169 23.38 8.70 4.87
C SER A 169 22.70 7.32 4.98
N SER A 170 23.30 6.28 4.40
CA SER A 170 22.77 4.91 4.55
C SER A 170 22.72 4.42 6.00
N ALA A 171 23.60 4.95 6.86
CA ALA A 171 23.61 4.66 8.30
C ALA A 171 22.38 5.27 9.00
N GLN A 172 22.08 6.53 8.71
CA GLN A 172 20.93 7.24 9.26
C GLN A 172 19.60 6.63 8.81
N ARG A 173 19.49 6.19 7.54
CA ARG A 173 18.30 5.45 7.08
C ARG A 173 18.09 4.14 7.85
N ARG A 174 19.16 3.39 8.15
CA ARG A 174 19.06 2.17 8.98
C ARG A 174 18.66 2.48 10.42
N GLU A 175 19.10 3.61 10.95
CA GLU A 175 18.68 4.07 12.28
C GLU A 175 17.19 4.42 12.31
N TYR A 176 16.72 5.18 11.32
CA TYR A 176 15.29 5.48 11.16
C TYR A 176 14.46 4.21 10.94
N GLY A 177 14.93 3.25 10.15
CA GLY A 177 14.26 1.96 9.99
C GLY A 177 14.15 1.18 11.31
N ARG A 178 15.20 1.19 12.13
CA ARG A 178 15.17 0.55 13.46
C ARG A 178 14.22 1.27 14.42
N GLU A 179 14.26 2.60 14.42
CA GLU A 179 13.37 3.43 15.23
C GLU A 179 11.90 3.21 14.82
N LEU A 180 11.60 3.19 13.52
CA LEU A 180 10.29 2.88 12.97
C LEU A 180 9.77 1.53 13.47
N LEU A 181 10.58 0.48 13.32
CA LEU A 181 10.20 -0.87 13.72
C LEU A 181 10.04 -1.01 15.24
N SER A 182 10.71 -0.17 16.04
CA SER A 182 10.52 -0.14 17.51
C SER A 182 9.12 0.29 17.93
N HIS A 183 8.34 0.89 17.02
CA HIS A 183 6.94 1.29 17.24
C HIS A 183 5.92 0.33 16.64
N THR A 184 6.35 -0.82 16.12
CA THR A 184 5.46 -1.85 15.55
C THR A 184 4.29 -2.19 16.46
N SER A 185 4.53 -2.45 17.75
CA SER A 185 3.46 -2.86 18.68
C SER A 185 2.36 -1.81 18.80
N VAL A 186 2.73 -0.53 18.88
CA VAL A 186 1.79 0.59 18.96
C VAL A 186 0.94 0.67 17.70
N VAL A 187 1.55 0.48 16.53
CA VAL A 187 0.82 0.52 15.25
C VAL A 187 -0.10 -0.67 15.08
N LEU A 188 0.35 -1.90 15.39
CA LEU A 188 -0.51 -3.07 15.29
C LEU A 188 -1.70 -2.98 16.25
N GLU A 189 -1.50 -2.46 17.46
CA GLU A 189 -2.58 -2.21 18.42
C GLU A 189 -3.56 -1.15 17.90
N PHE A 190 -3.05 -0.04 17.33
CA PHE A 190 -3.88 0.98 16.71
C PHE A 190 -4.71 0.39 15.57
N LEU A 191 -4.10 -0.33 14.62
CA LEU A 191 -4.79 -0.94 13.49
C LEU A 191 -5.86 -1.93 13.94
N HIS A 192 -5.59 -2.71 14.99
CA HIS A 192 -6.56 -3.65 15.56
C HIS A 192 -7.78 -2.92 16.15
N ARG A 193 -7.54 -1.84 16.91
CA ARG A 193 -8.60 -0.99 17.43
C ARG A 193 -9.44 -0.39 16.31
N GLN A 194 -8.79 0.02 15.21
CA GLN A 194 -9.47 0.55 14.03
C GLN A 194 -10.28 -0.52 13.28
N SER A 195 -9.86 -1.80 13.28
CA SER A 195 -10.58 -2.89 12.62
C SER A 195 -11.84 -3.35 13.37
N ASP A 196 -11.84 -3.25 14.70
CA ASP A 196 -12.96 -3.72 15.54
C ASP A 196 -14.11 -2.72 15.66
N THR A 197 -13.90 -1.47 15.25
CA THR A 197 -14.90 -0.42 15.40
C THR A 197 -15.99 -0.57 14.33
N SER A 198 -17.22 -0.89 14.75
CA SER A 198 -18.39 -0.99 13.86
C SER A 198 -18.89 0.40 13.44
N PHE A 199 -19.17 0.58 12.14
CA PHE A 199 -19.82 1.78 11.61
C PHE A 199 -21.17 1.45 10.96
N ASP A 200 -22.13 2.37 11.12
CA ASP A 200 -23.50 2.22 10.60
C ASP A 200 -23.60 2.31 9.07
N SER A 201 -22.57 2.80 8.38
CA SER A 201 -22.56 2.91 6.91
C SER A 201 -21.55 1.96 6.24
N SER A 202 -22.07 1.10 5.37
CA SER A 202 -21.28 0.06 4.68
C SER A 202 -20.17 0.62 3.78
N ILE A 203 -20.39 1.79 3.16
CA ILE A 203 -19.42 2.42 2.24
C ILE A 203 -18.21 3.00 3.00
N LEU A 204 -18.46 3.73 4.09
CA LEU A 204 -17.37 4.29 4.90
C LEU A 204 -16.56 3.17 5.58
N LEU A 205 -17.25 2.11 6.01
CA LEU A 205 -16.61 0.92 6.56
C LEU A 205 -15.64 0.26 5.56
N GLN A 206 -16.07 0.05 4.31
CA GLN A 206 -15.21 -0.50 3.25
C GLN A 206 -14.02 0.40 2.92
N SER A 207 -14.24 1.71 2.82
CA SER A 207 -13.16 2.69 2.60
C SER A 207 -12.12 2.63 3.72
N ARG A 208 -12.56 2.52 4.98
CA ARG A 208 -11.67 2.38 6.13
C ARG A 208 -10.91 1.06 6.12
N HIS A 209 -11.57 -0.06 5.81
CA HIS A 209 -10.89 -1.36 5.71
C HIS A 209 -9.75 -1.31 4.70
N ARG A 210 -9.96 -0.68 3.53
CA ARG A 210 -8.88 -0.47 2.56
C ARG A 210 -7.74 0.37 3.13
N LYS A 211 -8.02 1.42 3.89
CA LYS A 211 -6.97 2.24 4.54
C LYS A 211 -6.19 1.44 5.59
N ILE A 212 -6.86 0.61 6.39
CA ILE A 212 -6.21 -0.28 7.37
C ILE A 212 -5.29 -1.28 6.65
N LEU A 213 -5.77 -1.91 5.57
CA LEU A 213 -4.97 -2.86 4.79
C LEU A 213 -3.77 -2.19 4.12
N ARG A 214 -3.91 -0.98 3.58
CA ARG A 214 -2.79 -0.21 3.02
C ARG A 214 -1.74 0.14 4.06
N CYS A 215 -2.18 0.58 5.24
CA CYS A 215 -1.28 0.84 6.35
C CYS A 215 -0.54 -0.44 6.74
N LEU A 216 -1.27 -1.55 6.95
CA LEU A 216 -0.66 -2.84 7.28
C LEU A 216 0.34 -3.28 6.21
N LEU A 217 0.01 -3.17 4.93
CA LEU A 217 0.90 -3.50 3.81
C LEU A 217 2.22 -2.70 3.87
N SER A 218 2.13 -1.39 4.10
CA SER A 218 3.30 -0.52 4.24
C SER A 218 4.22 -0.97 5.39
N TRP A 219 3.64 -1.37 6.52
CA TRP A 219 4.40 -1.88 7.67
C TRP A 219 4.96 -3.30 7.46
N VAL A 220 4.24 -4.16 6.75
CA VAL A 220 4.75 -5.49 6.36
C VAL A 220 5.99 -5.33 5.47
N ARG A 221 5.94 -4.40 4.49
CA ARG A 221 7.09 -4.06 3.64
C ARG A 221 8.28 -3.55 4.45
N ALA A 222 8.01 -2.73 5.47
CA ALA A 222 9.04 -2.28 6.41
C ALA A 222 9.64 -3.40 7.28
N GLY A 223 8.94 -4.53 7.43
CA GLY A 223 9.40 -5.68 8.23
C GLY A 223 8.85 -5.75 9.65
N CYS A 224 7.64 -5.22 9.89
CA CYS A 224 7.05 -5.17 11.24
C CYS A 224 6.92 -6.55 11.92
N PHE A 225 6.76 -7.64 11.18
CA PHE A 225 6.65 -8.99 11.76
C PHE A 225 7.98 -9.74 11.89
N SER A 226 9.12 -9.13 11.57
CA SER A 226 10.42 -9.82 11.59
C SER A 226 10.85 -10.30 12.99
N GLU A 227 10.40 -9.64 14.05
CA GLU A 227 10.72 -9.98 15.44
C GLU A 227 9.61 -10.81 16.13
N ILE A 228 8.48 -11.03 15.47
CA ILE A 228 7.34 -11.74 16.06
C ILE A 228 7.49 -13.26 15.83
N PRO A 229 7.39 -14.10 16.88
CA PRO A 229 7.44 -15.54 16.71
C PRO A 229 6.33 -16.06 15.77
N PRO A 230 6.63 -17.04 14.90
CA PRO A 230 5.68 -17.54 13.91
C PRO A 230 4.32 -17.97 14.48
N ASN A 231 4.36 -18.66 15.63
CA ASN A 231 3.18 -19.21 16.28
C ASN A 231 2.24 -18.11 16.81
N SER A 232 2.80 -16.95 17.19
CA SER A 232 2.02 -15.80 17.65
C SER A 232 1.37 -15.05 16.49
N LEU A 233 2.01 -15.06 15.32
CA LEU A 233 1.51 -14.40 14.12
C LEU A 233 0.26 -15.10 13.56
N ALA A 234 0.22 -16.43 13.62
CA ALA A 234 -0.94 -17.23 13.22
C ALA A 234 -2.24 -16.85 13.93
N GLY A 235 -2.14 -16.52 15.22
CA GLY A 235 -3.26 -16.10 16.06
C GLY A 235 -3.49 -14.59 16.08
N HIS A 236 -2.71 -13.81 15.33
CA HIS A 236 -2.79 -12.35 15.41
C HIS A 236 -4.14 -11.86 14.87
N PRO A 237 -4.86 -10.98 15.60
CA PRO A 237 -6.21 -10.58 15.20
C PRO A 237 -6.24 -9.82 13.87
N LEU A 238 -5.20 -9.04 13.55
CA LEU A 238 -5.06 -8.42 12.23
C LEU A 238 -4.96 -9.42 11.08
N LEU A 239 -4.37 -10.60 11.30
CA LEU A 239 -4.35 -11.63 10.27
C LEU A 239 -5.76 -12.16 10.00
N SER A 240 -6.56 -12.33 11.07
CA SER A 240 -7.98 -12.68 10.95
C SER A 240 -8.78 -11.61 10.20
N PHE A 241 -8.50 -10.32 10.45
CA PHE A 241 -9.08 -9.20 9.71
C PHE A 241 -8.71 -9.24 8.21
N VAL A 242 -7.45 -9.52 7.86
CA VAL A 242 -7.01 -9.67 6.47
C VAL A 242 -7.75 -10.82 5.77
N PHE A 243 -7.89 -11.98 6.44
CA PHE A 243 -8.64 -13.11 5.89
C PHE A 243 -10.13 -12.80 5.69
N ASN A 244 -10.76 -12.10 6.64
CA ASN A 244 -12.14 -11.66 6.48
C ASN A 244 -12.29 -10.67 5.32
N SER A 245 -11.29 -9.84 5.07
CA SER A 245 -11.27 -8.87 3.97
C SER A 245 -11.21 -9.53 2.58
N LEU A 246 -10.79 -10.80 2.47
CA LEU A 246 -10.87 -11.57 1.22
C LEU A 246 -12.30 -11.90 0.79
N GLN A 247 -13.26 -11.88 1.71
CA GLN A 247 -14.67 -12.13 1.38
C GLN A 247 -15.39 -10.87 0.88
N VAL A 248 -14.71 -9.72 0.89
CA VAL A 248 -15.28 -8.43 0.49
C VAL A 248 -14.58 -7.96 -0.78
N SER A 249 -15.35 -7.88 -1.88
CA SER A 249 -14.83 -7.54 -3.21
C SER A 249 -14.02 -6.23 -3.22
N SER A 250 -14.46 -5.21 -2.48
CA SER A 250 -13.77 -3.92 -2.42
C SER A 250 -12.48 -3.91 -1.59
N SER A 251 -12.10 -4.98 -0.92
CA SER A 251 -10.83 -5.09 -0.17
C SER A 251 -9.99 -6.31 -0.56
N PHE A 252 -10.50 -7.16 -1.46
CA PHE A 252 -9.88 -8.42 -1.85
C PHE A 252 -8.46 -8.25 -2.40
N ASP A 253 -8.27 -7.32 -3.34
CA ASP A 253 -7.00 -7.00 -3.97
C ASP A 253 -5.91 -6.64 -2.93
N LEU A 254 -6.23 -5.74 -2.00
CA LEU A 254 -5.29 -5.32 -0.95
C LEU A 254 -5.02 -6.44 0.06
N ALA A 255 -6.04 -7.24 0.41
CA ALA A 255 -5.85 -8.36 1.32
C ALA A 255 -4.93 -9.43 0.70
N ILE A 256 -5.08 -9.74 -0.59
CA ILE A 256 -4.17 -10.60 -1.33
C ILE A 256 -2.75 -10.03 -1.34
N GLU A 257 -2.59 -8.73 -1.57
CA GLU A 257 -1.29 -8.07 -1.59
C GLU A 257 -0.59 -8.16 -0.22
N VAL A 258 -1.31 -7.89 0.87
CA VAL A 258 -0.80 -8.05 2.26
C VAL A 258 -0.35 -9.48 2.51
N LEU A 259 -1.16 -10.48 2.17
CA LEU A 259 -0.82 -11.89 2.41
C LEU A 259 0.38 -12.34 1.56
N THR A 260 0.45 -11.89 0.30
CA THR A 260 1.56 -12.20 -0.60
C THR A 260 2.87 -11.60 -0.09
N GLU A 261 2.84 -10.35 0.37
CA GLU A 261 4.01 -9.70 0.97
C GLU A 261 4.42 -10.36 2.31
N LEU A 262 3.46 -10.79 3.13
CA LEU A 262 3.78 -11.53 4.36
C LEU A 262 4.50 -12.86 4.06
N VAL A 263 4.04 -13.60 3.04
CA VAL A 263 4.65 -14.85 2.60
C VAL A 263 6.06 -14.64 2.07
N SER A 264 6.27 -13.61 1.24
CA SER A 264 7.57 -13.36 0.60
C SER A 264 8.64 -12.89 1.59
N ARG A 265 8.24 -12.25 2.69
CA ARG A 265 9.17 -11.65 3.66
C ARG A 265 9.46 -12.49 4.90
N HIS A 266 8.58 -13.43 5.26
CA HIS A 266 8.69 -14.20 6.50
C HIS A 266 8.72 -15.70 6.21
N GLU A 267 9.89 -16.34 6.36
CA GLU A 267 10.10 -17.77 6.07
C GLU A 267 9.16 -18.72 6.81
N CYS A 268 8.63 -18.29 7.96
CA CYS A 268 7.77 -19.08 8.82
C CYS A 268 6.26 -18.96 8.49
N ILE A 269 5.88 -17.91 7.76
CA ILE A 269 4.49 -17.62 7.41
C ILE A 269 3.88 -18.64 6.44
N PRO A 270 4.59 -19.14 5.41
CA PRO A 270 4.06 -20.17 4.54
C PRO A 270 3.48 -21.36 5.29
N GLN A 271 4.14 -21.84 6.36
CA GLN A 271 3.68 -22.97 7.16
C GLN A 271 2.36 -22.68 7.87
N VAL A 272 2.25 -21.48 8.46
CA VAL A 272 1.04 -21.01 9.14
C VAL A 272 -0.13 -20.87 8.17
N LEU A 273 0.13 -20.31 6.99
CA LEU A 273 -0.91 -20.06 5.99
C LEU A 273 -1.31 -21.32 5.23
N LEU A 274 -0.46 -22.36 5.20
CA LEU A 274 -0.77 -23.66 4.59
C LEU A 274 -2.04 -24.26 5.19
N CYS A 275 -2.22 -24.17 6.51
CA CYS A 275 -3.43 -24.62 7.20
C CYS A 275 -4.71 -23.85 6.78
N LYS A 276 -4.58 -22.66 6.19
CA LYS A 276 -5.70 -21.84 5.70
C LYS A 276 -6.00 -22.08 4.23
N VAL A 277 -5.14 -22.78 3.49
CA VAL A 277 -5.33 -23.04 2.05
C VAL A 277 -6.61 -23.83 1.77
N GLY A 278 -6.99 -24.78 2.63
CA GLY A 278 -8.26 -25.50 2.50
C GLY A 278 -9.47 -24.57 2.52
N PHE A 279 -9.51 -23.65 3.48
CA PHE A 279 -10.56 -22.63 3.55
C PHE A 279 -10.57 -21.75 2.28
N LEU A 280 -9.42 -21.26 1.84
CA LEU A 280 -9.33 -20.41 0.65
C LEU A 280 -9.78 -21.14 -0.62
N ARG A 281 -9.39 -22.42 -0.76
CA ARG A 281 -9.80 -23.27 -1.87
C ARG A 281 -11.32 -23.41 -1.88
N ASP A 282 -11.90 -23.82 -0.75
CA ASP A 282 -13.29 -24.24 -0.69
C ASP A 282 -14.26 -23.05 -0.70
N VAL A 283 -13.91 -21.96 -0.02
CA VAL A 283 -14.79 -20.79 0.17
C VAL A 283 -14.63 -19.73 -0.92
N LEU A 284 -13.43 -19.56 -1.47
CA LEU A 284 -13.16 -18.49 -2.44
C LEU A 284 -12.85 -19.04 -3.84
N LEU A 285 -11.90 -19.97 -3.96
CA LEU A 285 -11.42 -20.43 -5.26
C LEU A 285 -12.47 -21.22 -6.03
N LEU A 286 -13.07 -22.25 -5.43
CA LEU A 286 -14.04 -23.10 -6.14
C LEU A 286 -15.28 -22.30 -6.63
N PRO A 287 -15.90 -21.43 -5.82
CA PRO A 287 -16.95 -20.54 -6.30
C PRO A 287 -16.49 -19.61 -7.42
N ALA A 288 -15.29 -19.03 -7.30
CA ALA A 288 -14.74 -18.13 -8.32
C ALA A 288 -14.51 -18.85 -9.66
N LEU A 289 -14.00 -20.08 -9.64
CA LEU A 289 -13.83 -20.90 -10.85
C LEU A 289 -15.15 -21.24 -11.53
N ASN A 290 -16.21 -21.51 -10.75
CA ASN A 290 -17.53 -21.82 -11.29
C ASN A 290 -18.20 -20.57 -11.90
N ASN A 291 -18.01 -19.42 -11.28
CA ASN A 291 -18.64 -18.16 -11.69
C ASN A 291 -17.79 -17.36 -12.70
N GLY A 292 -16.56 -17.79 -12.97
CA GLY A 292 -15.61 -17.07 -13.83
C GLY A 292 -15.13 -15.75 -13.23
N ASP A 293 -15.01 -15.64 -11.90
CA ASP A 293 -14.51 -14.42 -11.25
C ASP A 293 -13.00 -14.28 -11.45
N GLU A 294 -12.66 -13.61 -12.54
CA GLU A 294 -11.32 -13.25 -12.98
C GLU A 294 -10.44 -12.69 -11.88
N THR A 295 -11.01 -11.80 -11.05
CA THR A 295 -10.27 -11.06 -10.03
C THR A 295 -9.86 -11.97 -8.90
N VAL A 296 -10.79 -12.79 -8.41
CA VAL A 296 -10.55 -13.74 -7.32
C VAL A 296 -9.62 -14.86 -7.76
N ILE A 297 -9.83 -15.39 -8.97
CA ILE A 297 -8.96 -16.42 -9.57
C ILE A 297 -7.53 -15.92 -9.65
N SER A 298 -7.30 -14.73 -10.24
CA SER A 298 -5.96 -14.16 -10.42
C SER A 298 -5.28 -13.83 -9.09
N GLY A 299 -6.02 -13.26 -8.12
CA GLY A 299 -5.48 -12.94 -6.80
C GLY A 299 -5.06 -14.19 -6.01
N LEU A 300 -5.92 -15.20 -5.94
CA LEU A 300 -5.60 -16.46 -5.26
C LEU A 300 -4.50 -17.23 -5.99
N ALA A 301 -4.49 -17.20 -7.32
CA ALA A 301 -3.42 -17.77 -8.13
C ALA A 301 -2.05 -17.20 -7.77
N CYS A 302 -1.93 -15.87 -7.67
CA CYS A 302 -0.71 -15.21 -7.28
C CYS A 302 -0.28 -15.64 -5.86
N PHE A 303 -1.21 -15.52 -4.90
CA PHE A 303 -0.94 -15.80 -3.50
C PHE A 303 -0.55 -17.26 -3.22
N LEU A 304 -1.32 -18.23 -3.75
CA LEU A 304 -1.03 -19.66 -3.56
C LEU A 304 0.29 -20.07 -4.24
N SER A 305 0.63 -19.44 -5.37
CA SER A 305 1.93 -19.68 -6.02
C SER A 305 3.08 -19.17 -5.15
N GLU A 306 2.90 -18.01 -4.51
CA GLU A 306 3.90 -17.44 -3.60
C GLU A 306 4.12 -18.33 -2.37
N ILE A 307 3.05 -18.91 -1.78
CA ILE A 307 3.21 -19.90 -0.70
C ILE A 307 4.09 -21.06 -1.15
N GLY A 308 3.84 -21.58 -2.35
CA GLY A 308 4.62 -22.69 -2.89
C GLY A 308 6.08 -22.34 -3.16
N HIS A 309 6.36 -21.12 -3.61
CA HIS A 309 7.73 -20.64 -3.85
C HIS A 309 8.49 -20.35 -2.55
N ALA A 310 7.83 -19.75 -1.56
CA ALA A 310 8.44 -19.37 -0.30
C ALA A 310 8.74 -20.59 0.59
N ALA A 311 8.02 -21.70 0.44
CA ALA A 311 8.28 -22.92 1.21
C ALA A 311 8.25 -24.22 0.38
N PRO A 312 9.28 -24.45 -0.46
CA PRO A 312 9.39 -25.68 -1.25
C PRO A 312 9.50 -26.94 -0.38
N SER A 313 10.09 -26.84 0.81
CA SER A 313 10.22 -27.94 1.77
C SER A 313 8.86 -28.45 2.27
N LEU A 314 7.92 -27.56 2.57
CA LEU A 314 6.56 -27.92 3.00
C LEU A 314 5.80 -28.67 1.91
N ILE A 315 6.05 -28.30 0.65
CA ILE A 315 5.54 -29.04 -0.50
C ILE A 315 6.15 -30.45 -0.47
N THR A 316 7.48 -30.59 -0.36
CA THR A 316 8.14 -31.91 -0.37
C THR A 316 7.79 -32.83 0.80
N GLU A 317 7.35 -32.28 1.94
CA GLU A 317 6.89 -33.05 3.12
C GLU A 317 5.59 -33.82 2.87
N ALA A 318 4.87 -33.52 1.78
CA ALA A 318 3.62 -34.19 1.39
C ALA A 318 2.57 -34.22 2.51
N SER A 319 2.47 -33.14 3.29
CA SER A 319 1.41 -33.01 4.29
C SER A 319 0.02 -32.95 3.62
N PRO A 320 -1.08 -33.27 4.33
CA PRO A 320 -2.44 -33.10 3.81
C PRO A 320 -2.68 -31.70 3.25
N GLU A 321 -2.17 -30.66 3.92
CA GLU A 321 -2.31 -29.27 3.51
C GLU A 321 -1.48 -28.94 2.25
N ALA A 322 -0.29 -29.53 2.11
CA ALA A 322 0.52 -29.42 0.89
C ALA A 322 -0.17 -30.06 -0.32
N PHE A 323 -0.91 -31.16 -0.13
CA PHE A 323 -1.77 -31.74 -1.17
C PHE A 323 -2.91 -30.79 -1.56
N VAL A 324 -3.55 -30.14 -0.58
CA VAL A 324 -4.60 -29.15 -0.86
C VAL A 324 -4.06 -27.98 -1.68
N LEU A 325 -2.88 -27.46 -1.33
CA LEU A 325 -2.22 -26.40 -2.10
C LEU A 325 -1.94 -26.83 -3.55
N THR A 326 -1.42 -28.04 -3.71
CA THR A 326 -1.11 -28.59 -5.03
C THR A 326 -2.38 -28.79 -5.87
N ASP A 327 -3.45 -29.37 -5.30
CA ASP A 327 -4.76 -29.50 -5.97
C ASP A 327 -5.32 -28.14 -6.39
N ALA A 328 -5.25 -27.13 -5.52
CA ALA A 328 -5.71 -25.78 -5.82
C ALA A 328 -4.94 -25.16 -7.00
N LEU A 329 -3.60 -25.27 -7.00
CA LEU A 329 -2.74 -24.77 -8.08
C LEU A 329 -2.96 -25.51 -9.40
N LEU A 330 -3.20 -26.82 -9.38
CA LEU A 330 -3.50 -27.60 -10.58
C LEU A 330 -4.84 -27.21 -11.20
N ARG A 331 -5.87 -26.95 -10.38
CA ARG A 331 -7.18 -26.47 -10.85
C ARG A 331 -7.05 -25.12 -11.55
N LEU A 332 -6.31 -24.20 -10.93
CA LEU A 332 -6.01 -22.89 -11.52
C LEU A 332 -5.24 -23.00 -12.83
N GLY A 333 -4.27 -23.92 -12.89
CA GLY A 333 -3.51 -24.21 -14.10
C GLY A 333 -4.39 -24.70 -15.26
N LYS A 334 -5.35 -25.60 -14.98
CA LYS A 334 -6.31 -26.08 -15.99
C LYS A 334 -7.22 -24.98 -16.51
N THR A 335 -7.73 -24.11 -15.63
CA THR A 335 -8.58 -22.99 -16.05
C THR A 335 -7.79 -21.93 -16.82
N ALA A 336 -6.52 -21.71 -16.47
CA ALA A 336 -5.63 -20.83 -17.23
C ALA A 336 -5.28 -21.39 -18.61
N CYS A 337 -5.33 -22.69 -18.85
CA CYS A 337 -5.17 -23.27 -20.20
C CYS A 337 -6.41 -23.05 -21.09
N ASN A 338 -7.60 -22.91 -20.50
CA ASN A 338 -8.86 -22.81 -21.23
C ASN A 338 -9.33 -21.37 -21.48
N VAL A 339 -8.74 -20.37 -20.81
CA VAL A 339 -9.10 -18.96 -20.90
C VAL A 339 -7.82 -18.13 -21.04
N PRO A 340 -7.67 -17.24 -22.05
CA PRO A 340 -6.47 -16.41 -22.20
C PRO A 340 -6.50 -15.23 -21.21
N TRP A 341 -5.56 -15.23 -20.26
CA TRP A 341 -5.46 -14.18 -19.23
C TRP A 341 -4.26 -13.25 -19.49
N PRO A 342 -4.36 -11.92 -19.26
CA PRO A 342 -3.24 -10.99 -19.43
C PRO A 342 -1.99 -11.35 -18.58
N SER A 343 -2.19 -12.01 -17.43
CA SER A 343 -1.16 -12.47 -16.49
C SER A 343 -0.77 -13.95 -16.66
N GLN A 344 -1.29 -14.64 -17.68
CA GLN A 344 -1.13 -16.09 -17.91
C GLN A 344 0.34 -16.51 -18.03
N LEU A 345 1.18 -15.69 -18.65
CA LEU A 345 2.58 -16.05 -18.93
C LEU A 345 3.47 -16.00 -17.68
N SER A 346 3.24 -15.03 -16.78
CA SER A 346 3.95 -14.97 -15.50
C SER A 346 3.44 -16.05 -14.55
N PHE A 347 2.14 -16.32 -14.56
CA PHE A 347 1.50 -17.36 -13.76
C PHE A 347 1.91 -18.77 -14.17
N GLN A 348 1.84 -19.13 -15.46
CA GLN A 348 2.30 -20.43 -15.95
C GLN A 348 3.79 -20.64 -15.65
N LYS A 349 4.64 -19.62 -15.81
CA LYS A 349 6.05 -19.70 -15.41
C LYS A 349 6.20 -19.99 -13.91
N ARG A 350 5.44 -19.31 -13.04
CA ARG A 350 5.48 -19.53 -11.59
C ARG A 350 5.02 -20.94 -11.21
N ILE A 351 3.93 -21.45 -11.79
CA ILE A 351 3.50 -22.85 -11.59
C ILE A 351 4.52 -23.84 -12.13
N LEU A 352 5.06 -23.61 -13.33
CA LEU A 352 6.06 -24.50 -13.94
C LEU A 352 7.35 -24.57 -13.11
N LEU A 353 7.71 -23.52 -12.37
CA LEU A 353 8.83 -23.55 -11.42
C LEU A 353 8.56 -24.44 -10.19
N LEU A 354 7.30 -24.73 -9.86
CA LEU A 354 6.89 -25.67 -8.81
C LEU A 354 6.78 -27.13 -9.30
N VAL A 355 6.80 -27.36 -10.61
CA VAL A 355 6.68 -28.72 -11.19
C VAL A 355 7.86 -29.64 -10.83
N PRO A 356 9.13 -29.19 -10.79
CA PRO A 356 10.24 -30.04 -10.37
C PRO A 356 10.11 -30.55 -8.92
N THR A 357 9.67 -29.71 -7.99
CA THR A 357 9.41 -30.11 -6.59
C THR A 357 8.22 -31.07 -6.51
N TRP A 358 7.23 -30.94 -7.41
CA TRP A 358 6.12 -31.88 -7.49
C TRP A 358 6.49 -33.25 -8.09
N LYS A 359 7.46 -33.33 -9.00
CA LYS A 359 7.94 -34.61 -9.58
C LYS A 359 8.64 -35.51 -8.57
N VAL A 360 9.20 -34.94 -7.50
CA VAL A 360 9.88 -35.70 -6.42
C VAL A 360 8.86 -36.37 -5.48
N MET A 361 7.62 -35.88 -5.45
CA MET A 361 6.57 -36.44 -4.61
C MET A 361 5.87 -37.64 -5.26
N SER A 362 5.62 -38.66 -4.45
CA SER A 362 4.75 -39.80 -4.80
C SER A 362 3.27 -39.40 -4.73
N PHE A 363 2.87 -38.43 -5.56
CA PHE A 363 1.48 -37.98 -5.62
C PHE A 363 0.53 -39.10 -6.11
N PRO A 364 -0.74 -39.11 -5.66
CA PRO A 364 -1.77 -39.98 -6.22
C PRO A 364 -1.85 -39.85 -7.76
N ARG A 365 -2.11 -40.96 -8.46
CA ARG A 365 -2.13 -41.03 -9.95
C ARG A 365 -2.99 -39.95 -10.63
N LEU A 366 -4.01 -39.41 -9.96
CA LEU A 366 -4.87 -38.31 -10.46
C LEU A 366 -4.10 -36.99 -10.59
N VAL A 367 -3.30 -36.62 -9.59
CA VAL A 367 -2.47 -35.41 -9.60
C VAL A 367 -1.37 -35.54 -10.66
N GLN A 368 -0.79 -36.73 -10.81
CA GLN A 368 0.21 -37.01 -11.87
C GLN A 368 -0.34 -36.82 -13.29
N LYS A 369 -1.61 -37.18 -13.54
CA LYS A 369 -2.26 -36.94 -14.83
C LYS A 369 -2.47 -35.45 -15.11
N ASP A 370 -2.81 -34.67 -14.09
CA ASP A 370 -3.04 -33.23 -14.20
C ASP A 370 -1.74 -32.43 -14.41
N LEU A 371 -0.64 -32.87 -13.80
CA LEU A 371 0.72 -32.38 -14.04
C LEU A 371 1.16 -32.55 -15.50
N ILE A 372 0.75 -33.64 -16.17
CA ILE A 372 1.09 -33.91 -17.57
C ILE A 372 0.38 -32.92 -18.51
N VAL A 373 -0.87 -32.54 -18.19
CA VAL A 373 -1.65 -31.55 -18.97
C VAL A 373 -1.00 -30.16 -18.91
N LEU A 374 -0.44 -29.76 -17.77
CA LEU A 374 0.30 -28.51 -17.65
C LEU A 374 1.64 -28.51 -18.41
N HIS A 375 2.21 -29.69 -18.65
CA HIS A 375 3.50 -29.83 -19.34
C HIS A 375 3.37 -29.75 -20.87
N ASN A 376 2.21 -30.15 -21.41
CA ASN A 376 1.87 -30.13 -22.82
C ASN A 376 0.49 -29.48 -23.02
N PRO A 377 0.39 -28.15 -23.07
CA PRO A 377 -0.85 -27.50 -23.50
C PRO A 377 -1.08 -27.94 -24.95
N THR A 378 -2.09 -28.76 -25.19
CA THR A 378 -2.43 -29.24 -26.53
C THR A 378 -2.68 -28.05 -27.47
N PRO A 379 -2.04 -27.96 -28.64
CA PRO A 379 -2.38 -26.94 -29.62
C PRO A 379 -3.61 -27.42 -30.39
N GLU A 380 -4.81 -27.19 -29.87
CA GLU A 380 -6.02 -27.32 -30.68
C GLU A 380 -6.29 -26.00 -31.39
N VAL A 381 -5.78 -25.86 -32.63
CA VAL A 381 -6.56 -25.57 -33.86
C VAL A 381 -5.63 -25.87 -35.04
N SER A 382 -5.60 -27.12 -35.50
CA SER A 382 -5.24 -27.41 -36.90
C SER A 382 -6.54 -27.48 -37.68
N VAL A 383 -6.89 -26.39 -38.37
CA VAL A 383 -7.89 -26.41 -39.44
C VAL A 383 -7.38 -27.40 -40.49
N ALA A 384 -7.95 -28.59 -40.50
CA ALA A 384 -7.79 -29.53 -41.58
C ALA A 384 -8.51 -28.95 -42.81
N SER A 385 -7.76 -28.24 -43.66
CA SER A 385 -8.16 -27.97 -45.03
C SER A 385 -8.10 -29.29 -45.81
N SER A 386 -9.20 -30.04 -45.80
CA SER A 386 -9.40 -31.13 -46.77
C SER A 386 -9.74 -30.52 -48.12
N VAL A 387 -8.72 -30.44 -48.98
CA VAL A 387 -8.85 -30.37 -50.43
C VAL A 387 -9.50 -31.68 -50.89
N HIS A 388 -10.64 -31.61 -51.58
CA HIS A 388 -10.94 -32.49 -52.71
C HIS A 388 -12.13 -31.98 -53.53
N HIS A 389 -11.82 -31.73 -54.81
CA HIS A 389 -12.62 -31.71 -56.04
C HIS A 389 -13.94 -30.95 -56.14
#